data_AF-A0A5P8VUW1-F1
#
_entry.id   AF-A0A5P8VUW1-F1
#
_cell.length_a   1.000
_cell.length_b   1.000
_cell.length_c   1.000
_cell.angle_alpha   90.00
_cell.angle_beta   90.00
_cell.angle_gamma   90.00
#
_symmetry.space_group_name_H-M   'P 1'
#
loop_
_entity.id
_entity.type
_entity.pdbx_description
1 polymer ?
#
loop_
_entity_poly.entity_id
_entity_poly.type
_entity_poly.pdbx_seq_one_letter_code
_entity_poly.pdbx_strand_id
1 'polypeptide(L)'
;MEKQQAIEAALADGLRAKAFGITPENVDEMIEKRSHLLKSVFPAFSEFCQTTFQVEPKEMLQVLWDLWLPLGIKLASQRQQLERPLIQGILGGQGTGKTTMSKVLSLILDQLGYRTVSLSLDDLYKTYSDRLLLTQQDPRLIWRGPPGTHDVDLGLNVLDQIRQLQSPVMLPRFDKSAFGGAGDRTTPEIVTGVDIVLFEGWFVGVQPINPDVFDTAPPPIITDEDKAFARDINHRLYNYLPLWERLDSLIVLYPTDYRCSLEWRKQAEQQMIAAGKSGMSNAEIEQFVNYFWRSLHPELFIKPLVKDATLVDLVIEINRDRSIGKLIQIRNS
;
A
#
# COMPACT_ATOMS: atom_id res chain seq x y z
N MET A 1 -1.89 6.86 -29.69
CA MET A 1 -0.43 6.99 -29.85
C MET A 1 0.00 5.98 -30.88
N GLU A 2 0.75 6.39 -31.90
CA GLU A 2 1.30 5.48 -32.90
C GLU A 2 2.37 4.58 -32.25
N LYS A 3 2.51 3.32 -32.70
CA LYS A 3 3.43 2.33 -32.09
C LYS A 3 4.85 2.88 -31.90
N GLN A 4 5.35 3.60 -32.90
CA GLN A 4 6.69 4.20 -32.87
C GLN A 4 6.87 5.23 -31.75
N GLN A 5 5.89 6.11 -31.56
CA GLN A 5 5.89 7.10 -30.47
C GLN A 5 5.87 6.42 -29.09
N ALA A 6 5.16 5.30 -28.96
CA ALA A 6 5.10 4.52 -27.72
C ALA A 6 6.46 3.89 -27.36
N ILE A 7 7.19 3.39 -28.37
CA ILE A 7 8.52 2.82 -28.21
C ILE A 7 9.52 3.89 -27.78
N GLU A 8 9.55 5.02 -28.48
CA GLU A 8 10.43 6.15 -28.18
C GLU A 8 10.18 6.68 -26.76
N ALA A 9 8.91 6.87 -26.39
CA ALA A 9 8.54 7.31 -25.04
C ALA A 9 8.96 6.31 -23.96
N ALA A 10 8.83 5.00 -24.22
CA ALA A 10 9.19 3.96 -23.26
C ALA A 10 10.70 3.88 -23.01
N LEU A 11 11.53 4.15 -24.03
CA LEU A 11 12.99 4.17 -23.91
C LEU A 11 13.53 5.50 -23.38
N ALA A 12 12.83 6.61 -23.59
CA ALA A 12 13.26 7.94 -23.16
C ALA A 12 13.31 8.11 -21.63
N ASP A 13 12.39 7.47 -20.89
CA ASP A 13 12.41 7.44 -19.43
C ASP A 13 13.27 6.27 -18.93
N GLY A 14 14.58 6.48 -18.83
CA GLY A 14 15.53 5.43 -18.44
C GLY A 14 15.27 4.81 -17.05
N LEU A 15 14.68 5.56 -16.12
CA LEU A 15 14.33 5.03 -14.79
C LEU A 15 13.15 4.06 -14.88
N ARG A 16 12.10 4.45 -15.62
CA ARG A 16 10.93 3.61 -15.87
C ARG A 16 11.28 2.40 -16.73
N ALA A 17 12.08 2.59 -17.77
CA ALA A 17 12.55 1.53 -18.64
C ALA A 17 13.29 0.47 -17.81
N LYS A 18 14.24 0.91 -16.96
CA LYS A 18 14.91 0.02 -16.02
C LYS A 18 13.92 -0.71 -15.09
N ALA A 19 13.01 0.02 -14.46
CA ALA A 19 12.06 -0.53 -13.48
C ALA A 19 11.16 -1.66 -14.02
N PHE A 20 10.89 -1.64 -15.32
CA PHE A 20 10.09 -2.64 -16.03
C PHE A 20 10.91 -3.52 -16.99
N GLY A 21 12.24 -3.44 -16.96
CA GLY A 21 13.11 -4.24 -17.82
C GLY A 21 12.94 -3.99 -19.32
N ILE A 22 12.56 -2.77 -19.71
CA ILE A 22 12.41 -2.36 -21.11
C ILE A 22 13.78 -1.99 -21.67
N THR A 23 14.18 -2.65 -22.75
CA THR A 23 15.45 -2.43 -23.45
C THR A 23 15.19 -2.23 -24.94
N PRO A 24 16.14 -1.66 -25.72
CA PRO A 24 15.99 -1.52 -27.17
C PRO A 24 15.69 -2.84 -27.88
N GLU A 25 16.14 -3.97 -27.32
CA GLU A 25 15.96 -5.31 -27.90
C GLU A 25 14.56 -5.90 -27.67
N ASN A 26 13.87 -5.52 -26.58
CA ASN A 26 12.59 -6.12 -26.19
C ASN A 26 11.40 -5.14 -26.23
N VAL A 27 11.65 -3.85 -26.46
CA VAL A 27 10.62 -2.79 -26.36
C VAL A 27 9.45 -3.03 -27.31
N ASP A 28 9.70 -3.52 -28.53
CA ASP A 28 8.65 -3.81 -29.50
C ASP A 28 7.63 -4.82 -28.96
N GLU A 29 8.12 -5.97 -28.49
CA GLU A 29 7.29 -7.04 -27.92
C GLU A 29 6.55 -6.53 -26.68
N MET A 30 7.24 -5.79 -25.81
CA MET A 30 6.67 -5.29 -24.57
C MET A 30 5.55 -4.26 -24.83
N ILE A 31 5.70 -3.38 -25.82
CA ILE A 31 4.67 -2.43 -26.23
C ILE A 31 3.49 -3.14 -26.89
N GLU A 32 3.72 -4.17 -27.71
CA GLU A 32 2.65 -4.97 -28.31
C GLU A 32 1.83 -5.71 -27.26
N LYS A 33 2.49 -6.42 -26.34
CA LYS A 33 1.85 -7.11 -25.21
C LYS A 33 1.04 -6.14 -24.36
N ARG A 34 1.59 -4.96 -24.07
CA ARG A 34 0.89 -3.91 -23.31
C ARG A 34 -0.31 -3.36 -24.07
N SER A 35 -0.20 -3.17 -25.39
CA SER A 35 -1.31 -2.71 -26.24
C SER A 35 -2.46 -3.70 -26.28
N HIS A 36 -2.16 -5.00 -26.38
CA HIS A 36 -3.18 -6.05 -26.31
C HIS A 36 -3.86 -6.07 -24.95
N LEU A 37 -3.09 -6.02 -23.86
CA LEU A 37 -3.64 -5.99 -22.51
C LEU A 37 -4.49 -4.74 -22.24
N LEU A 38 -4.07 -3.57 -22.75
CA LEU A 38 -4.87 -2.34 -22.66
C LEU A 38 -6.26 -2.55 -23.26
N LYS A 39 -6.36 -3.14 -24.45
CA LYS A 39 -7.66 -3.39 -25.10
C LYS A 39 -8.58 -4.26 -24.25
N SER A 40 -8.04 -5.31 -23.62
CA SER A 40 -8.80 -6.21 -22.76
C SER A 40 -9.23 -5.56 -21.44
N VAL A 41 -8.35 -4.78 -20.81
CA VAL A 41 -8.59 -4.13 -19.50
C VAL A 41 -9.49 -2.89 -19.62
N PHE A 42 -9.46 -2.20 -20.75
CA PHE A 42 -10.08 -0.87 -20.90
C PHE A 42 -11.58 -0.79 -20.57
N PRO A 43 -12.44 -1.77 -20.91
CA PRO A 43 -13.85 -1.74 -20.53
C PRO A 43 -14.06 -1.69 -19.01
N ALA A 44 -13.48 -2.65 -18.28
CA ALA A 44 -13.58 -2.73 -16.82
C ALA A 44 -12.89 -1.54 -16.14
N PHE A 45 -11.78 -1.08 -16.69
CA PHE A 45 -11.10 0.12 -16.21
C PHE A 45 -11.94 1.38 -16.41
N SER A 46 -12.65 1.50 -17.54
CA SER A 46 -13.50 2.66 -17.82
C SER A 46 -14.67 2.73 -16.84
N GLU A 47 -15.34 1.60 -16.58
CA GLU A 47 -16.38 1.51 -15.55
C GLU A 47 -15.82 1.86 -14.17
N PHE A 48 -14.62 1.36 -13.82
CA PHE A 48 -13.96 1.70 -12.56
C PHE A 48 -13.69 3.21 -12.42
N CYS A 49 -13.16 3.87 -13.46
CA CYS A 49 -12.94 5.32 -13.46
C CYS A 49 -14.22 6.11 -13.21
N GLN A 50 -15.30 5.75 -13.90
CA GLN A 50 -16.58 6.45 -13.80
C GLN A 50 -17.24 6.24 -12.43
N THR A 51 -17.23 5.01 -11.91
CA THR A 51 -17.90 4.66 -10.65
C THR A 51 -17.11 5.08 -9.42
N THR A 52 -15.78 4.97 -9.45
CA THR A 52 -14.92 5.18 -8.28
C THR A 52 -14.34 6.58 -8.21
N PHE A 53 -13.91 7.16 -9.34
CA PHE A 53 -13.29 8.49 -9.36
C PHE A 53 -14.21 9.57 -9.90
N GLN A 54 -15.28 9.20 -10.61
CA GLN A 54 -16.15 10.15 -11.32
C GLN A 54 -15.34 11.02 -12.30
N VAL A 55 -14.33 10.42 -12.94
CA VAL A 55 -13.48 11.07 -13.96
C VAL A 55 -13.58 10.32 -15.28
N GLU A 56 -13.25 11.02 -16.36
CA GLU A 56 -13.18 10.40 -17.68
C GLU A 56 -11.98 9.43 -17.75
N PRO A 57 -12.14 8.20 -18.31
CA PRO A 57 -11.06 7.22 -18.38
C PRO A 57 -9.78 7.74 -19.06
N LYS A 58 -9.94 8.69 -20.00
CA LYS A 58 -8.83 9.35 -20.70
C LYS A 58 -7.87 10.09 -19.75
N GLU A 59 -8.36 10.59 -18.62
CA GLU A 59 -7.55 11.32 -17.63
C GLU A 59 -6.58 10.40 -16.89
N MET A 60 -6.96 9.12 -16.76
CA MET A 60 -6.15 8.10 -16.08
C MET A 60 -5.42 7.16 -17.05
N LEU A 61 -5.64 7.33 -18.36
CA LEU A 61 -5.10 6.44 -19.39
C LEU A 61 -3.56 6.44 -19.41
N GLN A 62 -2.95 7.59 -19.16
CA GLN A 62 -1.49 7.68 -19.08
C GLN A 62 -0.95 6.88 -17.90
N VAL A 63 -1.55 6.99 -16.71
CA VAL A 63 -1.14 6.22 -15.53
C VAL A 63 -1.37 4.72 -15.72
N LEU A 64 -2.49 4.34 -16.36
CA LEU A 64 -2.75 2.96 -16.75
C LEU A 64 -1.63 2.43 -17.67
N TRP A 65 -1.29 3.18 -18.70
CA TRP A 65 -0.30 2.79 -19.70
C TRP A 65 1.14 2.74 -19.16
N ASP A 66 1.53 3.75 -18.40
CA ASP A 66 2.91 3.97 -17.98
C ASP A 66 3.28 3.20 -16.70
N LEU A 67 2.31 2.94 -15.82
CA LEU A 67 2.54 2.35 -14.51
C LEU A 67 1.76 1.04 -14.32
N TRP A 68 0.42 1.08 -14.38
CA TRP A 68 -0.37 -0.07 -13.89
C TRP A 68 -0.31 -1.30 -14.80
N LEU A 69 -0.38 -1.13 -16.13
CA LEU A 69 -0.22 -2.25 -17.07
C LEU A 69 1.15 -2.93 -16.95
N PRO A 70 2.29 -2.23 -17.05
CA PRO A 70 3.59 -2.89 -16.91
C PRO A 70 3.79 -3.48 -15.51
N LEU A 71 3.24 -2.86 -14.46
CA LEU A 71 3.27 -3.43 -13.11
C LEU A 71 2.45 -4.74 -13.02
N GLY A 72 1.24 -4.79 -13.58
CA GLY A 72 0.44 -6.02 -13.61
C GLY A 72 1.14 -7.15 -14.38
N ILE A 73 1.78 -6.84 -15.51
CA ILE A 73 2.61 -7.81 -16.25
C ILE A 73 3.78 -8.32 -15.40
N LYS A 74 4.45 -7.42 -14.66
CA LYS A 74 5.56 -7.78 -13.77
C LYS A 74 5.10 -8.72 -12.64
N LEU A 75 3.99 -8.42 -11.98
CA LEU A 75 3.41 -9.26 -10.92
C LEU A 75 2.99 -10.64 -11.46
N ALA A 76 2.35 -10.69 -12.63
CA ALA A 76 2.02 -11.95 -13.30
C ALA A 76 3.27 -12.78 -13.59
N SER A 77 4.35 -12.16 -14.10
CA SER A 77 5.63 -12.84 -14.35
C SER A 77 6.25 -13.39 -13.06
N GLN A 78 6.27 -12.61 -11.98
CA GLN A 78 6.75 -13.07 -10.67
C GLN A 78 5.93 -14.27 -10.17
N ARG A 79 4.60 -14.22 -10.30
CA ARG A 79 3.72 -15.34 -9.93
C ARG A 79 4.00 -16.60 -10.76
N GLN A 80 4.34 -16.48 -12.05
CA GLN A 80 4.69 -17.63 -12.91
C GLN A 80 6.00 -18.31 -12.49
N GLN A 81 6.94 -17.53 -11.96
CA GLN A 81 8.22 -18.03 -11.46
C GLN A 81 8.10 -18.72 -10.10
N LEU A 82 6.96 -18.57 -9.41
CA LEU A 82 6.67 -19.19 -8.13
C LEU A 82 5.75 -20.40 -8.31
N GLU A 83 6.08 -21.51 -7.64
CA GLU A 83 5.22 -22.70 -7.55
C GLU A 83 4.08 -22.54 -6.53
N ARG A 84 3.90 -21.33 -5.98
CA ARG A 84 2.91 -20.98 -4.97
C ARG A 84 2.34 -19.58 -5.21
N PRO A 85 1.24 -19.18 -4.53
CA PRO A 85 0.72 -17.83 -4.62
C PRO A 85 1.76 -16.77 -4.25
N LEU A 86 1.70 -15.64 -4.97
CA LEU A 86 2.55 -14.47 -4.78
C LEU A 86 1.95 -13.58 -3.69
N ILE A 87 2.75 -13.14 -2.73
CA ILE A 87 2.36 -12.12 -1.76
C ILE A 87 3.15 -10.84 -2.06
N GLN A 88 2.48 -9.88 -2.70
CA GLN A 88 3.03 -8.57 -3.01
C GLN A 88 2.71 -7.57 -1.89
N GLY A 89 3.73 -7.07 -1.21
CA GLY A 89 3.62 -5.99 -0.25
C GLY A 89 3.50 -4.63 -0.93
N ILE A 90 2.61 -3.77 -0.42
CA ILE A 90 2.44 -2.38 -0.88
C ILE A 90 2.45 -1.45 0.33
N LEU A 91 3.55 -0.71 0.50
CA LEU A 91 3.66 0.35 1.50
C LEU A 91 3.20 1.69 0.93
N GLY A 92 2.53 2.49 1.74
CA GLY A 92 2.22 3.87 1.38
C GLY A 92 1.43 4.59 2.45
N GLY A 93 1.72 5.87 2.67
CA GLY A 93 0.97 6.69 3.62
C GLY A 93 -0.51 6.87 3.26
N GLN A 94 -1.26 7.54 4.13
CA GLN A 94 -2.63 7.93 3.82
C GLN A 94 -2.67 8.84 2.59
N GLY A 95 -3.59 8.58 1.66
CA GLY A 95 -3.77 9.40 0.46
C GLY A 95 -2.82 9.12 -0.71
N THR A 96 -1.89 8.17 -0.58
CA THR A 96 -0.94 7.81 -1.68
C THR A 96 -1.55 6.94 -2.78
N GLY A 97 -2.78 6.42 -2.61
CA GLY A 97 -3.47 5.64 -3.64
C GLY A 97 -3.29 4.12 -3.58
N LYS A 98 -2.81 3.54 -2.47
CA LYS A 98 -2.65 2.06 -2.31
C LYS A 98 -3.89 1.25 -2.70
N THR A 99 -5.04 1.62 -2.16
CA THR A 99 -6.32 0.93 -2.42
C THR A 99 -6.72 1.07 -3.89
N THR A 100 -6.53 2.25 -4.48
CA THR A 100 -6.74 2.49 -5.92
C THR A 100 -5.86 1.57 -6.76
N MET A 101 -4.55 1.56 -6.49
CA MET A 101 -3.61 0.73 -7.21
C MET A 101 -3.96 -0.76 -7.07
N SER A 102 -4.33 -1.21 -5.87
CA SER A 102 -4.70 -2.61 -5.63
C SER A 102 -5.94 -3.04 -6.43
N LYS A 103 -6.96 -2.17 -6.51
CA LYS A 103 -8.15 -2.42 -7.32
C LYS A 103 -7.83 -2.49 -8.81
N VAL A 104 -7.06 -1.53 -9.34
CA VAL A 104 -6.70 -1.50 -10.76
C VAL A 104 -5.82 -2.71 -11.12
N LEU A 105 -4.84 -3.05 -10.28
CA LEU A 105 -4.01 -4.23 -10.48
C LEU A 105 -4.84 -5.52 -10.45
N SER A 106 -5.87 -5.60 -9.59
CA SER A 106 -6.77 -6.76 -9.58
C SER A 106 -7.52 -6.90 -10.91
N LEU A 107 -8.02 -5.79 -11.51
CA LEU A 107 -8.63 -5.82 -12.84
C LEU A 107 -7.66 -6.28 -13.93
N ILE A 108 -6.40 -5.81 -13.88
CA ILE A 108 -5.38 -6.17 -14.86
C ILE A 108 -4.99 -7.65 -14.73
N LEU A 109 -4.78 -8.12 -13.50
CA LEU A 109 -4.38 -9.50 -13.21
C LEU A 109 -5.49 -10.50 -13.52
N ASP A 110 -6.76 -10.12 -13.33
CA ASP A 110 -7.91 -10.91 -13.79
C ASP A 110 -7.89 -11.13 -15.30
N GLN A 111 -7.63 -10.08 -16.09
CA GLN A 111 -7.46 -10.20 -17.55
C GLN A 111 -6.22 -11.03 -17.96
N LEU A 112 -5.25 -11.17 -17.07
CA LEU A 112 -4.08 -12.05 -17.25
C LEU A 112 -4.33 -13.47 -16.72
N GLY A 113 -5.54 -13.78 -16.24
CA GLY A 113 -5.96 -15.11 -15.78
C GLY A 113 -5.63 -15.44 -14.33
N TYR A 114 -5.28 -14.45 -13.49
CA TYR A 114 -4.93 -14.65 -12.08
C TYR A 114 -6.03 -14.21 -11.13
N ARG A 115 -6.34 -15.06 -10.16
CA ARG A 115 -7.24 -14.70 -9.06
C ARG A 115 -6.48 -13.89 -8.01
N THR A 116 -6.86 -12.62 -7.90
CA THR A 116 -6.20 -11.67 -7.01
C THR A 116 -7.10 -11.31 -5.84
N VAL A 117 -6.54 -11.26 -4.63
CA VAL A 117 -7.23 -10.73 -3.45
C VAL A 117 -6.45 -9.57 -2.86
N SER A 118 -7.16 -8.57 -2.34
CA SER A 118 -6.55 -7.48 -1.57
C SER A 118 -6.78 -7.71 -0.08
N LEU A 119 -5.68 -7.72 0.67
CA LEU A 119 -5.68 -7.74 2.13
C LEU A 119 -5.13 -6.40 2.60
N SER A 120 -5.92 -5.64 3.37
CA SER A 120 -5.41 -4.45 4.03
C SER A 120 -4.82 -4.83 5.38
N LEU A 121 -3.73 -4.20 5.79
CA LEU A 121 -3.25 -4.28 7.17
C LEU A 121 -4.34 -3.81 8.16
N ASP A 122 -5.20 -2.88 7.74
CA ASP A 122 -6.33 -2.43 8.54
C ASP A 122 -7.39 -3.53 8.74
N ASP A 123 -7.49 -4.53 7.87
CA ASP A 123 -8.38 -5.68 8.08
C ASP A 123 -7.92 -6.58 9.23
N LEU A 124 -6.64 -6.44 9.61
CA LEU A 124 -6.01 -7.17 10.70
C LEU A 124 -6.06 -6.40 12.02
N TYR A 125 -6.81 -5.30 12.15
CA TYR A 125 -6.97 -4.68 13.47
C TYR A 125 -7.51 -5.69 14.49
N LYS A 126 -7.02 -5.56 15.74
CA LYS A 126 -7.58 -6.29 16.89
C LYS A 126 -9.07 -5.98 17.03
N THR A 127 -9.85 -6.88 17.63
CA THR A 127 -11.28 -6.65 17.89
C THR A 127 -11.50 -5.45 18.82
N TYR A 128 -12.71 -4.92 18.87
CA TYR A 128 -13.05 -3.82 19.78
C TYR A 128 -12.72 -4.17 21.24
N SER A 129 -13.08 -5.39 21.69
CA SER A 129 -12.79 -5.87 23.05
C SER A 129 -11.29 -5.93 23.34
N ASP A 130 -10.50 -6.45 22.41
CA ASP A 130 -9.04 -6.56 22.58
C ASP A 130 -8.38 -5.19 22.62
N ARG A 131 -8.90 -4.22 21.85
CA ARG A 131 -8.41 -2.84 21.89
C ARG A 131 -8.77 -2.13 23.20
N LEU A 132 -9.93 -2.42 23.81
CA LEU A 132 -10.23 -1.90 25.15
C LEU A 132 -9.23 -2.39 26.20
N LEU A 133 -8.85 -3.67 26.15
CA LEU A 133 -7.80 -4.21 27.01
C LEU A 133 -6.44 -3.58 26.72
N LEU A 134 -6.11 -3.38 25.45
CA LEU A 134 -4.87 -2.75 25.02
C LEU A 134 -4.76 -1.31 25.55
N THR A 135 -5.83 -0.52 25.49
CA THR A 135 -5.84 0.86 26.01
C THR A 135 -5.76 0.90 27.54
N GLN A 136 -6.24 -0.14 28.25
CA GLN A 136 -6.01 -0.25 29.70
C GLN A 136 -4.52 -0.51 30.04
N GLN A 137 -3.83 -1.27 29.20
CA GLN A 137 -2.40 -1.58 29.36
C GLN A 137 -1.50 -0.41 28.94
N ASP A 138 -1.86 0.27 27.85
CA ASP A 138 -1.13 1.42 27.33
C ASP A 138 -2.13 2.51 26.87
N PRO A 139 -2.46 3.47 27.75
CA PRO A 139 -3.43 4.53 27.45
C PRO A 139 -3.03 5.44 26.28
N ARG A 140 -1.76 5.40 25.82
CA ARG A 140 -1.29 6.16 24.66
C ARG A 140 -1.80 5.58 23.33
N LEU A 141 -2.25 4.32 23.32
CA LEU A 141 -2.84 3.66 22.15
C LEU A 141 -4.32 4.04 21.98
N ILE A 142 -4.55 5.34 21.79
CA ILE A 142 -5.88 5.96 21.65
C ILE A 142 -6.59 5.60 20.34
N TRP A 143 -5.83 5.38 19.26
CA TRP A 143 -6.37 5.04 17.94
C TRP A 143 -5.82 3.71 17.45
N ARG A 144 -6.67 2.97 16.75
CA ARG A 144 -6.21 1.87 15.89
C ARG A 144 -5.26 2.44 14.83
N GLY A 145 -4.16 1.76 14.56
CA GLY A 145 -3.21 2.21 13.54
C GLY A 145 -1.77 1.86 13.83
N PRO A 146 -1.19 2.29 14.96
CA PRO A 146 0.20 1.99 15.30
C PRO A 146 0.50 0.49 15.46
N PRO A 147 1.76 0.08 15.29
CA PRO A 147 2.23 -1.23 15.70
C PRO A 147 1.75 -1.62 17.11
N GLY A 148 1.26 -2.86 17.22
CA GLY A 148 0.61 -3.41 18.41
C GLY A 148 -0.92 -3.41 18.37
N THR A 149 -1.54 -2.64 17.46
CA THR A 149 -3.01 -2.57 17.34
C THR A 149 -3.62 -3.61 16.39
N HIS A 150 -2.79 -4.48 15.79
CA HIS A 150 -3.20 -5.55 14.87
C HIS A 150 -3.10 -6.94 15.50
N ASP A 151 -3.89 -7.86 14.98
CA ASP A 151 -3.85 -9.30 15.19
C ASP A 151 -2.89 -9.93 14.16
N VAL A 152 -1.62 -9.98 14.54
CA VAL A 152 -0.53 -10.47 13.66
C VAL A 152 -0.71 -11.96 13.36
N ASP A 153 -1.10 -12.75 14.36
CA ASP A 153 -1.28 -14.20 14.20
C ASP A 153 -2.39 -14.51 13.20
N LEU A 154 -3.48 -13.74 13.21
CA LEU A 154 -4.51 -13.84 12.17
C LEU A 154 -3.94 -13.59 10.77
N GLY A 155 -3.13 -12.54 10.60
CA GLY A 155 -2.49 -12.25 9.32
C GLY A 155 -1.57 -13.37 8.86
N LEU A 156 -0.75 -13.92 9.77
CA LEU A 156 0.15 -15.04 9.48
C LEU A 156 -0.64 -16.26 9.03
N ASN A 157 -1.69 -16.62 9.78
CA ASN A 157 -2.54 -17.76 9.45
C ASN A 157 -3.15 -17.62 8.05
N VAL A 158 -3.69 -16.45 7.71
CA VAL A 158 -4.29 -16.20 6.38
C VAL A 158 -3.26 -16.32 5.26
N LEU A 159 -2.10 -15.68 5.40
CA LEU A 159 -1.06 -15.70 4.37
C LEU A 159 -0.46 -17.11 4.21
N ASP A 160 -0.27 -17.84 5.31
CA ASP A 160 0.26 -19.20 5.28
C ASP A 160 -0.77 -20.19 4.69
N GLN A 161 -2.08 -20.04 4.99
CA GLN A 161 -3.15 -20.81 4.34
C GLN A 161 -3.16 -20.60 2.82
N ILE A 162 -3.05 -19.35 2.37
CA ILE A 162 -2.98 -19.02 0.93
C ILE A 162 -1.73 -19.63 0.30
N ARG A 163 -0.54 -19.46 0.91
CA ARG A 163 0.71 -20.05 0.39
C ARG A 163 0.66 -21.57 0.30
N GLN A 164 -0.08 -22.22 1.20
CA GLN A 164 -0.30 -23.67 1.22
C GLN A 164 -1.42 -24.13 0.28
N LEU A 165 -1.96 -23.24 -0.56
CA LEU A 165 -3.04 -23.53 -1.51
C LEU A 165 -4.31 -24.08 -0.83
N GLN A 166 -4.54 -23.74 0.44
CA GLN A 166 -5.79 -24.08 1.12
C GLN A 166 -6.95 -23.31 0.49
N SER A 167 -8.12 -23.94 0.40
CA SER A 167 -9.32 -23.34 -0.18
C SER A 167 -10.58 -24.00 0.40
N PRO A 168 -11.57 -23.24 0.88
CA PRO A 168 -11.60 -21.77 0.95
C PRO A 168 -10.71 -21.20 2.07
N VAL A 169 -10.35 -19.92 1.95
CA VAL A 169 -9.69 -19.13 3.00
C VAL A 169 -10.65 -18.05 3.49
N MET A 170 -10.69 -17.83 4.80
CA MET A 170 -11.48 -16.78 5.44
C MET A 170 -10.63 -15.52 5.56
N LEU A 171 -10.80 -14.59 4.62
CA LEU A 171 -10.07 -13.33 4.58
C LEU A 171 -10.71 -12.33 5.55
N PRO A 172 -10.01 -11.84 6.59
CA PRO A 172 -10.60 -10.94 7.57
C PRO A 172 -10.99 -9.61 6.93
N ARG A 173 -12.02 -8.99 7.50
CA ARG A 173 -12.49 -7.66 7.14
C ARG A 173 -12.76 -6.85 8.39
N PHE A 174 -12.54 -5.54 8.31
CA PHE A 174 -12.74 -4.63 9.43
C PHE A 174 -13.70 -3.49 9.09
N ASP A 175 -14.76 -3.34 9.89
CA ASP A 175 -15.71 -2.23 9.79
C ASP A 175 -15.27 -1.09 10.70
N LYS A 176 -14.79 0.00 10.08
CA LYS A 176 -14.33 1.21 10.79
C LYS A 176 -15.48 2.02 11.42
N SER A 177 -16.74 1.76 11.05
CA SER A 177 -17.92 2.50 11.51
C SER A 177 -18.56 1.91 12.77
N ALA A 178 -18.32 0.61 13.04
CA ALA A 178 -18.83 -0.08 14.23
C ALA A 178 -18.41 0.63 15.53
N PHE A 179 -19.21 0.45 16.60
CA PHE A 179 -18.97 1.04 17.92
C PHE A 179 -18.72 2.57 17.87
N GLY A 180 -19.55 3.30 17.13
CA GLY A 180 -19.44 4.77 17.04
C GLY A 180 -18.15 5.24 16.37
N GLY A 181 -17.61 4.49 15.42
CA GLY A 181 -16.37 4.83 14.71
C GLY A 181 -15.09 4.28 15.34
N ALA A 182 -15.18 3.60 16.49
CA ALA A 182 -14.05 2.88 17.08
C ALA A 182 -13.62 1.68 16.21
N GLY A 183 -14.59 1.06 15.54
CA GLY A 183 -14.47 -0.03 14.58
C GLY A 183 -14.42 -1.42 15.21
N ASP A 184 -14.73 -2.45 14.44
CA ASP A 184 -14.55 -3.85 14.85
C ASP A 184 -14.39 -4.79 13.66
N ARG A 185 -13.92 -6.00 13.93
CA ARG A 185 -13.88 -7.08 12.94
C ARG A 185 -15.30 -7.41 12.51
N THR A 186 -15.50 -7.57 11.20
CA THR A 186 -16.79 -7.93 10.62
C THR A 186 -16.72 -9.33 10.00
N THR A 187 -17.78 -9.75 9.34
CA THR A 187 -17.86 -11.05 8.66
C THR A 187 -16.70 -11.17 7.67
N PRO A 188 -15.85 -12.20 7.79
CA PRO A 188 -14.75 -12.42 6.85
C PRO A 188 -15.30 -12.74 5.45
N GLU A 189 -14.53 -12.36 4.44
CA GLU A 189 -14.79 -12.71 3.04
C GLU A 189 -14.25 -14.13 2.76
N ILE A 190 -15.05 -14.95 2.07
CA ILE A 190 -14.65 -16.31 1.70
C ILE A 190 -14.04 -16.27 0.29
N VAL A 191 -12.75 -16.62 0.18
CA VAL A 191 -12.03 -16.61 -1.10
C VAL A 191 -11.51 -18.01 -1.46
N THR A 192 -11.41 -18.30 -2.76
CA THR A 192 -10.99 -19.61 -3.27
C THR A 192 -9.96 -19.50 -4.39
N GLY A 193 -8.95 -20.38 -4.37
CA GLY A 193 -7.95 -20.48 -5.44
C GLY A 193 -7.20 -19.17 -5.69
N VAL A 194 -6.69 -18.54 -4.63
CA VAL A 194 -5.96 -17.27 -4.71
C VAL A 194 -4.59 -17.49 -5.34
N ASP A 195 -4.28 -16.73 -6.39
CA ASP A 195 -2.96 -16.74 -7.04
C ASP A 195 -2.06 -15.62 -6.55
N ILE A 196 -2.63 -14.44 -6.29
CA ILE A 196 -1.88 -13.24 -5.93
C ILE A 196 -2.58 -12.53 -4.78
N VAL A 197 -1.83 -12.21 -3.73
CA VAL A 197 -2.27 -11.35 -2.62
C VAL A 197 -1.61 -9.98 -2.79
N LEU A 198 -2.42 -8.94 -2.88
CA LEU A 198 -1.98 -7.55 -2.76
C LEU A 198 -2.14 -7.14 -1.29
N PHE A 199 -1.06 -7.28 -0.51
CA PHE A 199 -1.05 -6.96 0.91
C PHE A 199 -0.59 -5.51 1.11
N GLU A 200 -1.54 -4.62 1.43
CA GLU A 200 -1.29 -3.18 1.48
C GLU A 200 -1.44 -2.61 2.88
N GLY A 201 -0.66 -1.56 3.20
CA GLY A 201 -0.83 -0.84 4.45
C GLY A 201 0.18 0.29 4.64
N TRP A 202 -0.04 1.10 5.67
CA TRP A 202 0.73 2.32 5.88
C TRP A 202 2.15 2.09 6.40
N PHE A 203 2.43 0.90 6.94
CA PHE A 203 3.76 0.46 7.38
C PHE A 203 4.10 -0.98 6.97
N VAL A 204 3.46 -1.53 5.92
CA VAL A 204 3.77 -2.88 5.43
C VAL A 204 5.24 -3.02 5.04
N GLY A 205 5.97 -3.93 5.68
CA GLY A 205 7.40 -4.15 5.43
C GLY A 205 8.34 -3.20 6.19
N VAL A 206 7.84 -2.27 7.00
CA VAL A 206 8.68 -1.40 7.85
C VAL A 206 9.40 -2.23 8.92
N GLN A 207 10.70 -2.00 9.04
CA GLN A 207 11.57 -2.68 10.00
C GLN A 207 11.75 -1.84 11.28
N PRO A 208 11.96 -2.49 12.44
CA PRO A 208 12.47 -1.82 13.62
C PRO A 208 13.83 -1.15 13.33
N ILE A 209 14.09 -0.01 13.97
CA ILE A 209 15.34 0.75 13.85
C ILE A 209 16.06 0.82 15.20
N ASN A 210 17.33 1.26 15.19
CA ASN A 210 18.06 1.50 16.43
C ASN A 210 17.32 2.56 17.29
N PRO A 211 16.91 2.27 18.54
CA PRO A 211 16.20 3.21 19.41
C PRO A 211 16.98 4.49 19.78
N ASP A 212 18.29 4.56 19.54
CA ASP A 212 19.09 5.77 19.78
C ASP A 212 18.68 6.93 18.85
N VAL A 213 18.15 6.62 17.66
CA VAL A 213 17.73 7.66 16.69
C VAL A 213 16.59 8.53 17.20
N PHE A 214 15.87 8.09 18.25
CA PHE A 214 14.79 8.87 18.86
C PHE A 214 15.29 10.01 19.74
N ASP A 215 16.57 10.03 20.15
CA ASP A 215 17.13 11.13 20.93
C ASP A 215 17.19 12.45 20.14
N THR A 216 17.39 12.33 18.82
CA THR A 216 17.46 13.45 17.87
C THR A 216 16.37 13.35 16.80
N ALA A 217 15.21 12.78 17.14
CA ALA A 217 14.11 12.62 16.20
C ALA A 217 13.57 13.98 15.72
N PRO A 218 13.09 14.06 14.47
CA PRO A 218 12.39 15.24 13.97
C PRO A 218 11.01 15.42 14.64
N PRO A 219 10.44 16.64 14.61
CA PRO A 219 9.05 16.87 14.98
C PRO A 219 8.11 15.96 14.18
N PRO A 220 7.01 15.46 14.78
CA PRO A 220 6.47 15.81 16.10
C PRO A 220 7.01 15.01 17.30
N ILE A 221 8.12 14.27 17.18
CA ILE A 221 8.74 13.57 18.32
C ILE A 221 9.65 14.55 19.06
N ILE A 222 9.10 15.26 20.05
CA ILE A 222 9.82 16.37 20.71
C ILE A 222 10.04 16.09 22.19
N THR A 223 8.98 15.76 22.93
CA THR A 223 9.07 15.58 24.39
C THR A 223 9.62 14.20 24.75
N ASP A 224 10.03 14.02 26.01
CA ASP A 224 10.49 12.72 26.48
C ASP A 224 9.37 11.67 26.40
N GLU A 225 8.12 12.06 26.60
CA GLU A 225 6.96 11.20 26.39
C GLU A 225 6.77 10.80 24.93
N ASP A 226 6.96 11.72 23.98
CA ASP A 226 6.90 11.40 22.55
C ASP A 226 8.01 10.42 22.17
N LYS A 227 9.23 10.62 22.67
CA LYS A 227 10.39 9.74 22.42
C LYS A 227 10.18 8.36 23.02
N ALA A 228 9.67 8.29 24.26
CA ALA A 228 9.32 7.03 24.90
C ALA A 228 8.24 6.29 24.11
N PHE A 229 7.19 7.01 23.67
CA PHE A 229 6.15 6.43 22.82
C PHE A 229 6.73 5.89 21.50
N ALA A 230 7.57 6.65 20.80
CA ALA A 230 8.19 6.22 19.55
C ALA A 230 9.07 4.96 19.74
N ARG A 231 9.84 4.89 20.84
CA ARG A 231 10.64 3.70 21.20
C ARG A 231 9.77 2.48 21.46
N ASP A 232 8.67 2.64 22.19
CA ASP A 232 7.76 1.54 22.49
C ASP A 232 7.06 1.04 21.22
N ILE A 233 6.65 1.94 20.33
CA ILE A 233 6.10 1.56 19.02
C ILE A 233 7.14 0.83 18.17
N ASN A 234 8.39 1.32 18.14
CA ASN A 234 9.50 0.66 17.47
C ASN A 234 9.74 -0.76 18.02
N HIS A 235 9.64 -0.95 19.33
CA HIS A 235 9.74 -2.29 19.93
C HIS A 235 8.57 -3.19 19.50
N ARG A 236 7.35 -2.66 19.41
CA ARG A 236 6.17 -3.42 18.94
C ARG A 236 6.30 -3.85 17.47
N LEU A 237 7.10 -3.18 16.63
CA LEU A 237 7.35 -3.59 15.25
C LEU A 237 8.03 -4.97 15.14
N TYR A 238 8.81 -5.40 16.13
CA TYR A 238 9.46 -6.72 16.09
C TYR A 238 8.42 -7.85 15.93
N ASN A 239 7.22 -7.68 16.48
CA ASN A 239 6.13 -8.65 16.34
C ASN A 239 5.60 -8.75 14.90
N TYR A 240 5.90 -7.80 14.02
CA TYR A 240 5.44 -7.79 12.62
C TYR A 240 6.45 -8.40 11.66
N LEU A 241 7.70 -8.63 12.10
CA LEU A 241 8.74 -9.22 11.26
C LEU A 241 8.30 -10.56 10.62
N PRO A 242 7.65 -11.49 11.34
CA PRO A 242 7.18 -12.72 10.72
C PRO A 242 6.17 -12.49 9.59
N LEU A 243 5.34 -11.44 9.65
CA LEU A 243 4.43 -11.08 8.55
C LEU A 243 5.21 -10.57 7.35
N TRP A 244 6.26 -9.78 7.58
CA TRP A 244 7.08 -9.23 6.51
C TRP A 244 7.91 -10.30 5.80
N GLU A 245 8.31 -11.36 6.50
CA GLU A 245 8.92 -12.56 5.90
C GLU A 245 7.97 -13.31 4.95
N ARG A 246 6.66 -13.04 5.00
CA ARG A 246 5.69 -13.57 4.03
C ARG A 246 5.60 -12.74 2.75
N LEU A 247 6.26 -11.58 2.66
CA LEU A 247 6.29 -10.81 1.43
C LEU A 247 7.31 -11.42 0.46
N ASP A 248 6.90 -11.58 -0.79
CA ASP A 248 7.81 -11.98 -1.88
C ASP A 248 8.49 -10.76 -2.51
N SER A 249 7.82 -9.61 -2.44
CA SER A 249 8.29 -8.33 -2.95
C SER A 249 7.62 -7.18 -2.20
N LEU A 250 8.26 -6.00 -2.19
CA LEU A 250 7.71 -4.77 -1.61
C LEU A 250 7.78 -3.61 -2.61
N ILE A 251 6.61 -3.01 -2.85
CA ILE A 251 6.45 -1.75 -3.58
C ILE A 251 6.19 -0.63 -2.57
N VAL A 252 6.88 0.50 -2.69
CA VAL A 252 6.70 1.66 -1.82
C VAL A 252 6.13 2.83 -2.62
N LEU A 253 4.92 3.27 -2.28
CA LEU A 253 4.35 4.54 -2.72
C LEU A 253 4.90 5.67 -1.86
N TYR A 254 5.91 6.37 -2.36
CA TYR A 254 6.72 7.31 -1.61
C TYR A 254 6.36 8.76 -1.96
N PRO A 255 5.64 9.50 -1.10
CA PRO A 255 5.38 10.91 -1.36
C PRO A 255 6.68 11.71 -1.35
N THR A 256 6.84 12.64 -2.29
CA THR A 256 8.03 13.51 -2.36
C THR A 256 8.21 14.37 -1.11
N ASP A 257 7.11 14.65 -0.41
CA ASP A 257 7.08 15.16 0.97
C ASP A 257 6.01 14.42 1.78
N TYR A 258 6.41 13.74 2.87
CA TYR A 258 5.49 13.01 3.73
C TYR A 258 4.41 13.91 4.34
N ARG A 259 4.67 15.21 4.48
CA ARG A 259 3.72 16.20 5.00
C ARG A 259 2.50 16.38 4.11
N CYS A 260 2.58 15.96 2.84
CA CYS A 260 1.42 15.90 1.95
C CYS A 260 0.29 15.02 2.53
N SER A 261 0.60 14.04 3.38
CA SER A 261 -0.42 13.22 4.04
C SER A 261 -1.38 14.04 4.92
N LEU A 262 -0.92 15.13 5.54
CA LEU A 262 -1.78 16.04 6.29
C LEU A 262 -2.77 16.76 5.38
N GLU A 263 -2.26 17.34 4.29
CA GLU A 263 -3.09 18.06 3.31
C GLU A 263 -4.09 17.13 2.63
N TRP A 264 -3.66 15.93 2.25
CA TRP A 264 -4.54 14.93 1.66
C TRP A 264 -5.60 14.43 2.64
N ARG A 265 -5.27 14.32 3.93
CA ARG A 265 -6.25 14.00 4.96
C ARG A 265 -7.28 15.12 5.13
N LYS A 266 -6.84 16.38 5.16
CA LYS A 266 -7.75 17.55 5.20
C LYS A 266 -8.71 17.57 4.01
N GLN A 267 -8.20 17.34 2.80
CA GLN A 267 -9.04 17.26 1.60
C GLN A 267 -10.05 16.12 1.64
N ALA A 268 -9.64 14.92 2.08
CA ALA A 268 -10.54 13.78 2.21
C ALA A 268 -11.65 14.04 3.25
N GLU A 269 -11.31 14.66 4.38
CA GLU A 269 -12.29 15.01 5.42
C GLU A 269 -13.29 16.05 4.91
N GLN A 270 -12.81 17.09 4.21
CA GLN A 270 -13.67 18.11 3.59
C GLN A 270 -14.66 17.51 2.59
N GLN A 271 -14.22 16.55 1.76
CA GLN A 271 -15.10 15.84 0.83
C GLN A 271 -16.16 15.01 1.57
N MET A 272 -15.81 14.36 2.68
CA MET A 272 -16.77 13.63 3.51
C MET A 272 -17.83 14.54 4.13
N ILE A 273 -17.40 15.69 4.67
CA ILE A 273 -18.30 16.70 5.26
C ILE A 273 -19.22 17.29 4.19
N ALA A 274 -18.68 17.62 3.01
CA ALA A 274 -19.48 18.12 1.88
C ALA A 274 -20.51 17.09 1.39
N ALA A 275 -20.22 15.79 1.54
CA ALA A 275 -21.16 14.70 1.28
C ALA A 275 -22.16 14.44 2.42
N GLY A 276 -22.23 15.32 3.43
CA GLY A 276 -23.20 15.26 4.52
C GLY A 276 -22.83 14.29 5.66
N LYS A 277 -21.59 13.81 5.71
CA LYS A 277 -21.11 12.95 6.81
C LYS A 277 -20.46 13.79 7.92
N SER A 278 -20.44 13.26 9.14
CA SER A 278 -19.62 13.85 10.21
C SER A 278 -18.15 13.77 9.86
N GLY A 279 -17.36 14.77 10.26
CA GLY A 279 -15.92 14.78 10.07
C GLY A 279 -15.20 15.51 11.20
N MET A 280 -13.88 15.29 11.25
CA MET A 280 -12.95 15.92 12.17
C MET A 280 -12.70 17.39 11.79
N SER A 281 -12.50 18.23 12.79
CA SER A 281 -11.96 19.57 12.64
C SER A 281 -10.49 19.54 12.16
N ASN A 282 -10.00 20.67 11.66
CA ASN A 282 -8.58 20.79 11.25
C ASN A 282 -7.61 20.45 12.38
N ALA A 283 -7.92 20.84 13.61
CA ALA A 283 -7.09 20.55 14.78
C ALA A 283 -7.07 19.05 15.12
N GLU A 284 -8.22 18.39 15.06
CA GLU A 284 -8.32 16.94 15.24
C GLU A 284 -7.57 16.17 14.15
N ILE A 285 -7.64 16.63 12.90
CA ILE A 285 -6.88 16.07 11.79
C ILE A 285 -5.37 16.21 12.03
N GLU A 286 -4.90 17.38 12.47
CA GLU A 286 -3.49 17.61 12.78
C GLU A 286 -3.03 16.71 13.93
N GLN A 287 -3.82 16.60 15.00
CA GLN A 287 -3.53 15.68 16.11
C GLN A 287 -3.46 14.23 15.64
N PHE A 288 -4.40 13.83 14.78
CA PHE A 288 -4.45 12.50 14.17
C PHE A 288 -3.17 12.22 13.39
N VAL A 289 -2.83 13.07 12.41
CA VAL A 289 -1.66 12.85 11.56
C VAL A 289 -0.36 12.90 12.37
N ASN A 290 -0.22 13.84 13.30
CA ASN A 290 0.96 13.92 14.16
C ASN A 290 1.10 12.70 15.06
N TYR A 291 0.01 12.09 15.51
CA TYR A 291 0.07 10.83 16.25
C TYR A 291 0.70 9.70 15.43
N PHE A 292 0.31 9.56 14.16
CA PHE A 292 0.92 8.58 13.26
C PHE A 292 2.40 8.89 13.02
N TRP A 293 2.76 10.15 12.79
CA TRP A 293 4.16 10.54 12.64
C TRP A 293 4.99 10.36 13.91
N ARG A 294 4.41 10.48 15.11
CA ARG A 294 5.09 10.13 16.37
C ARG A 294 5.31 8.63 16.51
N SER A 295 4.34 7.83 16.05
CA SER A 295 4.44 6.36 16.14
C SER A 295 5.49 5.79 15.19
N LEU A 296 5.47 6.17 13.90
CA LEU A 296 6.45 5.77 12.90
C LEU A 296 6.78 6.95 11.99
N HIS A 297 7.75 7.77 12.41
CA HIS A 297 8.12 8.98 11.67
C HIS A 297 8.67 8.64 10.26
N PRO A 298 8.10 9.17 9.16
CA PRO A 298 8.51 8.77 7.81
C PRO A 298 9.99 8.99 7.48
N GLU A 299 10.62 10.04 8.04
CA GLU A 299 12.05 10.27 7.82
C GLU A 299 12.96 9.26 8.54
N LEU A 300 12.50 8.67 9.64
CA LEU A 300 13.27 7.69 10.41
C LEU A 300 13.07 6.28 9.86
N PHE A 301 11.85 5.95 9.41
CA PHE A 301 11.49 4.59 9.01
C PHE A 301 11.44 4.39 7.49
N ILE A 302 10.80 5.30 6.75
CA ILE A 302 10.53 5.10 5.32
C ILE A 302 11.68 5.60 4.44
N LYS A 303 12.23 6.77 4.74
CA LYS A 303 13.34 7.37 3.99
C LYS A 303 14.60 6.49 3.90
N PRO A 304 15.03 5.76 4.95
CA PRO A 304 16.10 4.77 4.80
C PRO A 304 15.61 3.50 4.08
N LEU A 305 14.39 3.03 4.35
CA LEU A 305 13.82 1.81 3.74
C LEU A 305 13.78 1.88 2.21
N VAL A 306 13.40 3.02 1.62
CA VAL A 306 13.36 3.19 0.15
C VAL A 306 14.73 3.09 -0.53
N LYS A 307 15.82 2.97 0.23
CA LYS A 307 17.18 2.76 -0.28
C LYS A 307 17.68 1.33 -0.04
N ASP A 308 16.91 0.50 0.66
CA ASP A 308 17.32 -0.85 1.03
C ASP A 308 16.93 -1.85 -0.07
N ALA A 309 17.91 -2.27 -0.87
CA ALA A 309 17.73 -3.23 -1.96
C ALA A 309 17.46 -4.67 -1.50
N THR A 310 17.60 -4.96 -0.21
CA THR A 310 17.28 -6.28 0.35
C THR A 310 15.80 -6.40 0.70
N LEU A 311 15.13 -5.27 0.91
CA LEU A 311 13.74 -5.21 1.36
C LEU A 311 12.77 -4.63 0.33
N VAL A 312 13.21 -3.66 -0.48
CA VAL A 312 12.36 -2.94 -1.44
C VAL A 312 12.75 -3.27 -2.87
N ASP A 313 11.77 -3.57 -3.70
CA ASP A 313 11.99 -3.83 -5.13
C ASP A 313 11.73 -2.61 -5.99
N LEU A 314 10.67 -1.85 -5.68
CA LEU A 314 10.21 -0.72 -6.46
C LEU A 314 9.73 0.42 -5.57
N VAL A 315 10.23 1.62 -5.83
CA VAL A 315 9.73 2.87 -5.25
C VAL A 315 9.01 3.65 -6.35
N ILE A 316 7.78 4.06 -6.07
CA ILE A 316 6.96 4.90 -6.92
C ILE A 316 6.83 6.24 -6.20
N GLU A 317 7.50 7.28 -6.70
CA GLU A 317 7.37 8.62 -6.14
C GLU A 317 5.97 9.16 -6.41
N ILE A 318 5.38 9.84 -5.43
CA ILE A 318 4.07 10.49 -5.52
C ILE A 318 4.27 11.98 -5.31
N ASN A 319 3.96 12.78 -6.32
CA ASN A 319 4.04 14.24 -6.23
C ASN A 319 2.92 14.79 -5.34
N ARG A 320 3.04 16.07 -4.96
CA ARG A 320 2.07 16.74 -4.08
C ARG A 320 0.64 16.75 -4.63
N ASP A 321 0.49 16.81 -5.94
CA ASP A 321 -0.78 16.74 -6.68
C ASP A 321 -1.29 15.30 -6.88
N ARG A 322 -0.61 14.30 -6.29
CA ARG A 322 -0.84 12.85 -6.43
C ARG A 322 -0.50 12.28 -7.81
N SER A 323 0.10 13.06 -8.70
CA SER A 323 0.67 12.51 -9.94
C SER A 323 1.86 11.61 -9.63
N ILE A 324 2.12 10.65 -10.52
CA ILE A 324 3.25 9.73 -10.40
C ILE A 324 4.54 10.49 -10.79
N GLY A 325 5.53 10.45 -9.89
CA GLY A 325 6.88 10.95 -10.11
C GLY A 325 7.78 9.87 -10.71
N LYS A 326 9.01 9.73 -10.18
CA LYS A 326 9.96 8.73 -10.65
C LYS A 326 9.58 7.31 -10.20
N LEU A 327 9.91 6.34 -11.04
CA LEU A 327 9.90 4.92 -10.69
C LEU A 327 11.35 4.48 -10.48
N ILE A 328 11.69 4.04 -9.28
CA ILE A 328 13.05 3.67 -8.91
C ILE A 328 13.06 2.19 -8.55
N GLN A 329 13.67 1.37 -9.38
CA GLN A 329 13.97 -0.02 -9.02
C GLN A 329 15.20 -0.06 -8.11
N ILE A 330 15.01 -0.63 -6.92
CA ILE A 330 16.05 -0.70 -5.89
C ILE A 330 16.75 -2.06 -5.95
N ARG A 331 15.98 -3.16 -5.98
CA ARG A 331 16.50 -4.51 -6.18
C ARG A 331 16.60 -4.84 -7.67
N ASN A 332 17.81 -5.19 -8.11
CA ASN A 332 18.00 -5.80 -9.43
C ASN A 332 17.44 -7.23 -9.35
N SER A 333 16.36 -7.48 -10.09
CA SER A 333 15.73 -8.80 -10.26
C SER A 333 16.55 -9.67 -11.20
#